data_AF-A0A7Y4YAT9-F1
#
_entry.id   AF-A0A7Y4YAT9-F1
#
_cell.length_a   1.000
_cell.length_b   1.000
_cell.length_c   1.000
_cell.angle_alpha   90.00
_cell.angle_beta   90.00
_cell.angle_gamma   90.00
#
_symmetry.space_group_name_H-M   'P 1'
#
loop_
_entity.id
_entity.type
_entity.pdbx_description
1 polymer ?
#
loop_
_entity_poly.entity_id
_entity_poly.type
_entity_poly.pdbx_seq_one_letter_code
_entity_poly.pdbx_strand_id
1 'polypeptide(L)'
;MYNTYKNIKKASLLFAVLVISGRVFSQTVTDSEIKKNVAVISSPLQKLVQLSPKTFEYDIQKFKHLNLEHGVKYGFIAEELQQVFPSMVKQKSISYMFGKNSYRDTKIKTIDEASLIPVLVASIQQQQQQIQKLTEEVEALKNKKSTAAR
;
A
#
# COMPACT_ATOMS: atom_id res chain seq x y z
N MET A 1 35.99 -59.97 -19.69
CA MET A 1 35.84 -59.09 -18.49
C MET A 1 36.29 -57.63 -18.68
N TYR A 2 36.84 -57.23 -19.85
CA TYR A 2 37.35 -55.86 -20.11
C TYR A 2 36.29 -54.87 -20.66
N ASN A 3 35.24 -55.37 -21.31
CA ASN A 3 34.27 -54.53 -22.02
C ASN A 3 33.20 -53.91 -21.09
N THR A 4 32.92 -54.57 -19.96
CA THR A 4 31.92 -54.12 -18.98
C THR A 4 32.40 -52.88 -18.20
N TYR A 5 33.71 -52.81 -17.89
CA TYR A 5 34.32 -51.70 -17.14
C TYR A 5 34.39 -50.40 -17.96
N LYS A 6 34.55 -50.51 -19.29
CA LYS A 6 34.57 -49.37 -20.22
C LYS A 6 33.20 -48.69 -20.34
N ASN A 7 32.11 -49.46 -20.28
CA ASN A 7 30.75 -48.94 -20.34
C ASN A 7 30.32 -48.27 -19.03
N ILE A 8 30.77 -48.78 -17.88
CA ILE A 8 30.52 -48.19 -16.56
C ILE A 8 31.23 -46.82 -16.44
N LYS A 9 32.47 -46.68 -16.94
CA LYS A 9 33.16 -45.37 -16.96
C LYS A 9 32.50 -44.34 -17.87
N LYS A 10 31.96 -44.75 -19.02
CA LYS A 10 31.20 -43.87 -19.92
C LYS A 10 29.85 -43.45 -19.34
N ALA A 11 29.16 -44.36 -18.65
CA ALA A 11 27.91 -44.08 -17.94
C ALA A 11 28.11 -43.13 -16.75
N SER A 12 29.21 -43.27 -16.01
CA SER A 12 29.59 -42.37 -14.92
C SER A 12 29.93 -40.95 -15.41
N LEU A 13 30.52 -40.81 -16.61
CA LEU A 13 30.83 -39.51 -17.20
C LEU A 13 29.57 -38.78 -17.69
N LEU A 14 28.61 -39.51 -18.24
CA LEU A 14 27.31 -38.96 -18.67
C LEU A 14 26.45 -38.50 -17.48
N PHE A 15 26.50 -39.20 -16.34
CA PHE A 15 25.78 -38.79 -15.14
C PHE A 15 26.42 -37.56 -14.46
N ALA A 16 27.74 -37.40 -14.54
CA ALA A 16 28.45 -36.23 -13.99
C ALA A 16 28.19 -34.94 -14.78
N VAL A 17 27.95 -35.02 -16.10
CA VAL A 17 27.65 -33.84 -16.94
C VAL A 17 26.18 -33.39 -16.81
N LEU A 18 25.26 -34.29 -16.45
CA LEU A 18 23.83 -33.98 -16.32
C LEU A 18 23.44 -33.32 -14.99
N VAL A 19 24.32 -33.34 -13.98
CA VAL A 19 24.09 -32.67 -12.68
C VAL A 19 24.56 -31.21 -12.68
N ILE A 20 25.34 -30.78 -13.68
CA ILE A 20 25.90 -29.41 -13.74
C ILE A 20 25.04 -28.45 -14.58
N SER A 21 24.13 -28.95 -15.42
CA SER A 21 23.29 -28.12 -16.31
C SER A 21 21.99 -27.60 -15.68
N GLY A 22 21.78 -27.79 -14.37
CA GLY A 22 20.54 -27.43 -13.68
C GLY A 22 20.68 -26.38 -12.59
N ARG A 23 21.67 -25.48 -12.63
CA ARG A 23 21.66 -24.30 -11.75
C ARG A 23 20.78 -23.24 -12.38
N VAL A 24 19.47 -23.37 -12.21
CA VAL A 24 18.52 -22.29 -12.48
C VAL A 24 18.93 -21.13 -11.56
N PHE A 25 19.56 -20.11 -12.14
CA PHE A 25 19.76 -18.84 -11.47
C PHE A 25 18.36 -18.30 -11.13
N SER A 26 17.94 -18.45 -9.88
CA SER A 26 16.81 -17.70 -9.35
C SER A 26 17.23 -16.25 -9.37
N GLN A 27 16.84 -15.52 -10.41
CA GLN A 27 17.07 -14.09 -10.50
C GLN A 27 16.13 -13.43 -9.49
N THR A 28 16.70 -13.00 -8.36
CA THR A 28 16.00 -12.14 -7.41
C THR A 28 15.84 -10.76 -8.05
N VAL A 29 14.62 -10.41 -8.46
CA VAL A 29 14.30 -9.06 -8.91
C VAL A 29 14.06 -8.19 -7.69
N THR A 30 14.72 -7.03 -7.61
CA THR A 30 14.55 -6.08 -6.51
C THR A 30 13.22 -5.33 -6.66
N ASP A 31 12.67 -4.88 -5.52
CA ASP A 31 11.44 -4.07 -5.51
C ASP A 31 11.61 -2.78 -6.35
N SER A 32 12.80 -2.16 -6.32
CA SER A 32 13.11 -0.97 -7.12
C SER A 32 13.07 -1.23 -8.63
N GLU A 33 13.43 -2.42 -9.10
CA GLU A 33 13.44 -2.78 -10.53
C GLU A 33 12.04 -3.00 -11.09
N ILE A 34 11.08 -3.44 -10.27
CA ILE A 34 9.68 -3.64 -10.69
C ILE A 34 8.80 -2.39 -10.55
N LYS A 35 9.34 -1.30 -9.98
CA LYS A 35 8.63 -0.03 -9.83
C LYS A 35 9.08 0.96 -10.91
N LYS A 36 8.12 1.64 -11.53
CA LYS A 36 8.35 2.72 -12.51
C LYS A 36 7.72 4.02 -12.03
N ASN A 37 8.27 5.15 -12.47
CA ASN A 37 7.78 6.50 -12.15
C ASN A 37 7.72 6.78 -10.63
N VAL A 38 8.75 6.35 -9.89
CA VAL A 38 8.87 6.62 -8.46
C VAL A 38 9.07 8.12 -8.25
N ALA A 39 8.13 8.75 -7.56
CA ALA A 39 8.13 10.18 -7.28
C ALA A 39 7.80 10.47 -5.82
N VAL A 40 8.24 11.63 -5.34
CA VAL A 40 7.87 12.13 -4.02
C VAL A 40 6.37 12.41 -3.98
N ILE A 41 5.71 12.09 -2.86
CA ILE A 41 4.30 12.42 -2.64
C ILE A 41 4.18 13.94 -2.56
N SER A 42 3.49 14.56 -3.52
CA SER A 42 3.34 16.01 -3.60
C SER A 42 2.22 16.52 -2.69
N SER A 43 2.52 17.59 -1.96
CA SER A 43 1.63 18.27 -1.01
C SER A 43 0.87 17.31 -0.06
N PRO A 44 1.57 16.37 0.60
CA PRO A 44 0.93 15.31 1.39
C PRO A 44 0.09 15.90 2.51
N LEU A 45 0.63 16.87 3.26
CA LEU A 45 -0.08 17.49 4.39
C LEU A 45 -1.32 18.25 3.90
N GLN A 46 -1.21 19.02 2.81
CA GLN A 46 -2.33 19.81 2.28
C GLN A 46 -3.51 18.94 1.83
N LYS A 47 -3.22 17.77 1.25
CA LYS A 47 -4.27 16.80 0.88
C LYS A 47 -4.82 16.10 2.12
N LEU A 48 -3.95 15.72 3.06
CA LEU A 48 -4.36 15.01 4.27
C LEU A 48 -5.33 15.82 5.13
N VAL A 49 -5.09 17.13 5.30
CA VAL A 49 -5.98 18.01 6.10
C VAL A 49 -7.37 18.22 5.47
N GLN A 50 -7.57 17.88 4.20
CA GLN A 50 -8.88 17.92 3.55
C GLN A 50 -9.72 16.67 3.89
N LEU A 51 -9.10 15.62 4.43
CA LEU A 51 -9.80 14.41 4.79
C LEU A 51 -10.61 14.61 6.07
N SER A 52 -11.76 13.94 6.13
CA SER A 52 -12.63 13.91 7.30
C SER A 52 -12.74 12.48 7.82
N PRO A 53 -11.87 12.06 8.76
CA PRO A 53 -12.05 10.80 9.47
C PRO A 53 -13.37 10.81 10.25
N LYS A 54 -14.13 9.71 10.19
CA LYS A 54 -15.42 9.57 10.86
C LYS A 54 -15.51 8.24 11.59
N THR A 55 -16.40 8.19 12.57
CA THR A 55 -16.93 6.92 13.08
C THR A 55 -18.22 6.58 12.35
N PHE A 56 -18.45 5.30 12.07
CA PHE A 56 -19.68 4.84 11.44
C PHE A 56 -20.01 3.41 11.88
N GLU A 57 -21.26 3.02 11.66
CA GLU A 57 -21.73 1.65 11.75
C GLU A 57 -22.38 1.26 10.41
N TYR A 58 -22.27 -0.01 10.04
CA TYR A 58 -22.94 -0.51 8.85
C TYR A 58 -24.43 -0.74 9.14
N ASP A 59 -25.30 -0.33 8.21
CA ASP A 59 -26.73 -0.66 8.23
C ASP A 59 -26.96 -2.12 7.78
N ILE A 60 -26.57 -3.04 8.66
CA ILE A 60 -26.70 -4.49 8.49
C ILE A 60 -28.14 -4.94 8.28
N GLN A 61 -29.13 -4.21 8.85
CA GLN A 61 -30.53 -4.60 8.76
C GLN A 61 -31.09 -4.31 7.38
N LYS A 62 -30.70 -3.18 6.79
CA LYS A 62 -31.07 -2.81 5.42
C LYS A 62 -30.30 -3.61 4.38
N PHE A 63 -29.03 -3.95 4.64
CA PHE A 63 -28.13 -4.58 3.67
C PHE A 63 -27.64 -5.98 4.09
N LYS A 64 -28.54 -6.84 4.57
CA LYS A 64 -28.23 -8.21 5.06
C LYS A 64 -27.43 -9.07 4.07
N HIS A 65 -27.64 -8.87 2.77
CA HIS A 65 -26.99 -9.61 1.70
C HIS A 65 -25.51 -9.25 1.49
N LEU A 66 -25.02 -8.17 2.11
CA LEU A 66 -23.64 -7.72 1.99
C LEU A 66 -22.70 -8.31 3.05
N ASN A 67 -23.21 -9.09 4.01
CA ASN A 67 -22.44 -9.71 5.09
C ASN A 67 -21.48 -8.71 5.78
N LEU A 68 -22.01 -7.53 6.12
CA LEU A 68 -21.22 -6.45 6.71
C LEU A 68 -20.93 -6.74 8.19
N GLU A 69 -19.76 -6.31 8.64
CA GLU A 69 -19.34 -6.47 10.02
C GLU A 69 -20.16 -5.58 10.97
N HIS A 70 -20.34 -6.04 12.20
CA HIS A 70 -21.02 -5.29 13.26
C HIS A 70 -20.06 -4.31 13.96
N GLY A 71 -20.66 -3.35 14.68
CA GLY A 71 -19.97 -2.45 15.60
C GLY A 71 -19.49 -1.14 14.98
N VAL A 72 -19.09 -0.21 15.85
CA VAL A 72 -18.53 1.10 15.49
C VAL A 72 -17.14 0.92 14.87
N LYS A 73 -16.94 1.56 13.72
CA LYS A 73 -15.67 1.57 13.00
C LYS A 73 -15.20 2.99 12.78
N TYR A 74 -13.89 3.17 12.70
CA TYR A 74 -13.26 4.40 12.25
C TYR A 74 -12.93 4.24 10.77
N GLY A 75 -13.14 5.29 9.98
CA GLY A 75 -12.76 5.29 8.57
C GLY A 75 -13.21 6.55 7.87
N PHE A 76 -13.55 6.42 6.59
CA PHE A 76 -13.88 7.54 5.72
C PHE A 76 -15.12 7.24 4.87
N ILE A 77 -15.77 8.30 4.39
CA ILE A 77 -16.77 8.18 3.34
C ILE A 77 -16.05 8.12 1.99
N ALA A 78 -16.33 7.09 1.20
CA ALA A 78 -15.61 6.84 -0.05
C ALA A 78 -15.76 8.01 -1.05
N GLU A 79 -16.93 8.62 -1.13
CA GLU A 79 -17.20 9.79 -1.99
C GLU A 79 -16.33 10.99 -1.63
N GLU A 80 -16.19 11.28 -0.33
CA GLU A 80 -15.40 12.39 0.20
C GLU A 80 -13.90 12.14 -0.05
N LEU A 81 -13.44 10.93 0.24
CA LEU A 81 -12.05 10.54 -0.02
C LEU A 81 -11.71 10.58 -1.51
N GLN A 82 -12.64 10.17 -2.39
CA GLN A 82 -12.44 10.15 -3.83
C GLN A 82 -12.17 11.54 -4.41
N GLN A 83 -12.71 12.61 -3.82
CA GLN A 83 -12.43 13.99 -4.27
C GLN A 83 -10.96 14.38 -4.05
N VAL A 84 -10.31 13.80 -3.04
CA VAL A 84 -8.92 14.14 -2.66
C VAL A 84 -7.93 13.11 -3.20
N PHE A 85 -8.25 11.82 -3.08
CA PHE A 85 -7.44 10.68 -3.51
C PHE A 85 -8.25 9.72 -4.39
N PRO A 86 -8.53 10.08 -5.66
CA PRO A 86 -9.38 9.27 -6.54
C PRO A 86 -8.84 7.86 -6.78
N SER A 87 -7.51 7.67 -6.76
CA SER A 87 -6.87 6.37 -6.95
C SER A 87 -7.01 5.41 -5.77
N MET A 88 -7.37 5.90 -4.58
CA MET A 88 -7.55 5.09 -3.37
C MET A 88 -8.97 4.55 -3.23
N VAL A 89 -9.89 4.93 -4.12
CA VAL A 89 -11.28 4.48 -4.09
C VAL A 89 -11.53 3.54 -5.27
N LYS A 90 -11.91 2.31 -4.96
CA LYS A 90 -12.14 1.24 -5.93
C LYS A 90 -13.61 0.85 -5.91
N GLN A 91 -14.12 0.36 -7.05
CA GLN A 91 -15.45 -0.26 -7.10
C GLN A 91 -15.33 -1.76 -6.96
N LYS A 92 -16.14 -2.35 -6.09
CA LYS A 92 -16.26 -3.80 -5.92
C LYS A 92 -17.66 -4.23 -6.31
N SER A 93 -17.75 -5.20 -7.23
CA SER A 93 -19.01 -5.87 -7.55
C SER A 93 -19.25 -6.99 -6.54
N ILE A 94 -20.44 -7.02 -5.96
CA ILE A 94 -20.90 -8.05 -5.04
C ILE A 94 -22.12 -8.70 -5.66
N SER A 95 -22.02 -10.00 -5.93
CA SER A 95 -23.14 -10.81 -6.39
C SER A 95 -23.83 -11.44 -5.19
N TYR A 96 -25.15 -11.35 -5.12
CA TYR A 96 -25.94 -11.96 -4.05
C TYR A 96 -27.21 -12.61 -4.59
N MET A 97 -27.65 -13.66 -3.91
CA MET A 97 -28.90 -14.36 -4.17
C MET A 97 -30.11 -13.44 -3.93
N PHE A 98 -30.95 -13.24 -4.94
CA PHE A 98 -32.18 -12.46 -4.86
C PHE A 98 -33.45 -13.33 -4.98
N GLY A 99 -33.33 -14.58 -5.46
CA GLY A 99 -34.44 -15.53 -5.57
C GLY A 99 -33.95 -16.95 -5.80
N LYS A 100 -34.86 -17.92 -5.98
CA LYS A 100 -34.49 -19.32 -6.26
C LYS A 100 -33.68 -19.38 -7.55
N ASN A 101 -32.38 -19.69 -7.44
CA ASN A 101 -31.42 -19.72 -8.54
C ASN A 101 -31.27 -18.40 -9.31
N SER A 102 -31.53 -17.25 -8.67
CA SER A 102 -31.38 -15.92 -9.30
C SER A 102 -30.47 -15.03 -8.48
N TYR A 103 -29.47 -14.45 -9.14
CA TYR A 103 -28.47 -13.56 -8.56
C TYR A 103 -28.64 -12.13 -9.07
N ARG A 104 -28.26 -11.16 -8.24
CA ARG A 104 -28.11 -9.76 -8.62
C ARG A 104 -26.73 -9.27 -8.24
N ASP A 105 -26.20 -8.38 -9.07
CA ASP A 105 -24.94 -7.70 -8.81
C ASP A 105 -25.21 -6.30 -8.30
N THR A 106 -24.51 -5.92 -7.23
CA THR A 106 -24.45 -4.56 -6.74
C THR A 106 -23.01 -4.08 -6.73
N LYS A 107 -22.80 -2.80 -7.06
CA LYS A 107 -21.48 -2.17 -7.03
C LYS A 107 -21.39 -1.26 -5.82
N ILE A 108 -20.40 -1.51 -4.98
CA ILE A 108 -20.07 -0.66 -3.84
C ILE A 108 -18.70 -0.02 -4.02
N LYS A 109 -18.50 1.16 -3.45
CA LYS A 109 -17.16 1.75 -3.35
C LYS A 109 -16.45 1.24 -2.11
N THR A 110 -15.16 0.96 -2.25
CA THR A 110 -14.27 0.49 -1.19
C THR A 110 -13.02 1.35 -1.17
N ILE A 111 -12.42 1.51 0.01
CA ILE A 111 -11.26 2.36 0.24
C ILE A 111 -10.01 1.50 0.40
N ASP A 112 -8.91 1.92 -0.23
CA ASP A 112 -7.56 1.38 -0.06
C ASP A 112 -6.85 2.14 1.07
N GLU A 113 -7.17 1.79 2.31
CA GLU A 113 -6.66 2.49 3.51
C GLU A 113 -5.14 2.30 3.68
N ALA A 114 -4.61 1.16 3.25
CA ALA A 114 -3.17 0.88 3.32
C ALA A 114 -2.36 1.90 2.50
N SER A 115 -2.91 2.36 1.37
CA SER A 115 -2.29 3.39 0.55
C SER A 115 -2.23 4.77 1.22
N LEU A 116 -3.00 5.01 2.28
CA LEU A 116 -2.97 6.25 3.04
C LEU A 116 -1.76 6.32 4.00
N ILE A 117 -1.22 5.17 4.43
CA ILE A 117 -0.06 5.09 5.34
C ILE A 117 1.15 5.89 4.83
N PRO A 118 1.66 5.69 3.59
CA PRO A 118 2.81 6.47 3.11
C PRO A 118 2.49 7.96 2.97
N VAL A 119 1.23 8.34 2.71
CA VAL A 119 0.80 9.75 2.68
C VAL A 119 0.83 10.36 4.09
N LEU A 120 0.40 9.62 5.11
CA LEU A 120 0.49 10.04 6.52
C LEU A 120 1.95 10.26 6.93
N VAL A 121 2.84 9.31 6.60
CA VAL A 121 4.28 9.44 6.88
C VAL A 121 4.86 10.69 6.23
N ALA A 122 4.57 10.92 4.94
CA ALA A 122 5.05 12.11 4.23
C ALA A 122 4.47 13.41 4.82
N SER A 123 3.21 13.38 5.29
CA SER A 123 2.57 14.54 5.93
C SER A 123 3.22 14.88 7.27
N ILE A 124 3.54 13.87 8.08
CA ILE A 124 4.24 14.04 9.37
C ILE A 124 5.64 14.59 9.14
N GLN A 125 6.37 14.08 8.13
CA GLN A 125 7.68 14.61 7.76
C GLN A 125 7.60 16.09 7.35
N GLN A 126 6.62 16.45 6.50
CA GLN A 126 6.39 17.84 6.11
C GLN A 126 6.04 18.72 7.32
N GLN A 127 5.20 18.23 8.23
CA GLN A 127 4.85 18.92 9.47
C GLN A 127 6.08 19.13 10.36
N GLN A 128 6.95 18.13 10.48
CA GLN A 128 8.20 18.23 11.25
C GLN A 128 9.15 19.30 10.70
N GLN A 129 9.25 19.42 9.37
CA GLN A 129 10.02 20.48 8.72
C GLN A 129 9.44 21.87 9.02
N GLN A 130 8.11 22.02 9.02
CA GLN A 130 7.46 23.28 9.40
C GLN A 130 7.73 23.64 10.86
N ILE A 131 7.70 22.66 11.77
CA ILE A 131 8.01 22.87 13.20
C ILE A 131 9.46 23.33 13.39
N GLN A 132 10.41 22.70 12.69
CA GLN A 132 11.82 23.10 12.74
C GLN A 132 12.00 24.55 12.29
N LYS A 133 11.44 24.91 11.13
CA LYS A 133 11.49 26.27 10.59
C LYS A 133 10.89 27.29 11.56
N LEU A 134 9.71 27.01 12.13
CA LEU A 134 9.07 27.91 13.09
C LEU A 134 9.90 28.06 14.38
N THR A 135 10.54 26.98 14.83
CA THR A 135 11.42 27.01 16.02
C THR A 135 12.62 27.91 15.77
N GLU A 136 13.28 27.78 14.62
CA GLU A 136 14.40 28.63 14.23
C GLU A 136 14.01 30.11 14.13
N GLU A 137 12.84 30.40 13.54
CA GLU A 137 12.31 31.77 13.45
C GLU A 137 12.05 32.35 14.84
N VAL A 138 11.47 31.58 15.75
CA VAL A 138 11.22 32.00 17.14
C VAL A 138 12.52 32.31 17.86
N GLU A 139 13.55 31.47 17.74
CA GLU A 139 14.85 31.71 18.37
C GLU A 139 15.54 32.96 17.78
N ALA A 140 15.49 33.15 16.45
CA ALA A 140 15.99 34.35 15.81
C ALA A 140 15.28 35.63 16.30
N LEU A 141 13.95 35.57 16.48
CA LEU A 141 13.16 36.70 16.99
C LEU A 141 13.47 37.01 18.47
N LYS A 142 13.63 35.98 19.31
CA LYS A 142 14.05 36.15 20.71
C LYS A 142 15.41 36.82 20.81
N ASN A 143 16.38 36.37 20.02
CA ASN A 143 17.72 36.94 20.00
C ASN A 143 17.71 38.41 19.54
N LYS A 144 16.93 38.76 18.51
CA LYS A 144 16.78 40.15 18.07
C LYS A 144 16.20 41.06 19.17
N LYS A 145 15.18 40.60 19.90
CA LYS A 145 14.58 41.37 21.01
C LYS A 145 15.56 41.56 22.17
N SER A 146 16.36 40.55 22.51
CA SER A 146 17.39 40.67 23.55
C SER A 146 18.50 41.66 23.19
N THR A 147 18.86 41.78 21.91
CA THR A 147 19.87 42.74 21.47
C THR A 147 19.30 44.16 21.42
N ALA A 148 18.02 44.34 21.09
CA ALA A 148 17.37 45.65 21.05
C ALA A 148 17.06 46.24 22.45
N ALA A 149 17.07 45.41 23.50
CA ALA A 149 16.86 45.83 24.89
C ALA A 149 18.18 46.14 25.64
N ARG A 150 19.32 46.06 24.95
CA ARG A 150 20.65 46.47 25.44
C ARG A 150 21.08 47.74 24.71
#